data_AF-A0A812KPZ8-F1
#
_entry.id   AF-A0A812KPZ8-F1
#
_cell.length_a   1.000
_cell.length_b   1.000
_cell.length_c   1.000
_cell.angle_alpha   90.00
_cell.angle_beta   90.00
_cell.angle_gamma   90.00
#
_symmetry.space_group_name_H-M   'P 1'
#
loop_
_entity.id
_entity.type
_entity.pdbx_description
1 polymer ?
#
loop_
_entity_poly.entity_id
_entity_poly.type
_entity_poly.pdbx_seq_one_letter_code
_entity_poly.pdbx_strand_id
1 'polypeptide(L)'
;EAGRQKQVDRLQELKIKMAVEAYEKRRPADTVMHHYWVKEAGDPEAIGEYFPTGDERNGVPLYRNQNGLGLSREAHGSAEDAFSWVIGSLSDRRPLYGVKSDDLSAPTLGWQAFTAPDPAPVIRYYTKVEAARTFKDRGNRAFGQRKWQDAESWYSQALKCGMEQQENAESYALLLSNRSETRMRLQDFRGAADDADEAS
;
A
#
# COMPACT_ATOMS: atom_id res chain seq x y z
N GLU A 1 29.08 -31.63 -8.57
CA GLU A 1 27.75 -31.07 -8.23
C GLU A 1 27.81 -29.64 -7.67
N ALA A 2 28.74 -29.30 -6.78
CA ALA A 2 28.86 -27.95 -6.19
C ALA A 2 29.00 -26.77 -7.17
N GLY A 3 29.64 -26.96 -8.33
CA GLY A 3 29.78 -25.89 -9.34
C GLY A 3 28.49 -25.57 -10.12
N ARG A 4 27.62 -26.57 -10.29
CA ARG A 4 26.32 -26.41 -10.96
C ARG A 4 25.32 -25.70 -10.04
N GLN A 5 25.35 -26.02 -8.74
CA GLN A 5 24.52 -25.35 -7.74
C GLN A 5 24.87 -23.85 -7.63
N LYS A 6 26.16 -23.50 -7.47
CA LYS A 6 26.62 -22.10 -7.42
C LYS A 6 26.23 -21.28 -8.66
N GLN A 7 26.21 -21.91 -9.84
CA GLN A 7 25.81 -21.25 -11.08
C GLN A 7 24.29 -21.00 -11.15
N VAL A 8 23.48 -21.94 -10.64
CA VAL A 8 22.02 -21.79 -10.53
C VAL A 8 21.67 -20.68 -9.53
N ASP A 9 22.34 -20.65 -8.38
CA ASP A 9 22.12 -19.63 -7.34
C ASP A 9 22.41 -18.23 -7.89
N ARG A 10 23.55 -18.03 -8.58
CA ARG A 10 23.90 -16.75 -9.21
C ARG A 10 22.89 -16.31 -10.28
N LEU A 11 22.39 -17.24 -11.08
CA LEU A 11 21.37 -16.93 -12.10
C LEU A 11 20.05 -16.52 -11.46
N GLN A 12 19.68 -17.17 -10.36
CA GLN A 12 18.47 -16.85 -9.60
C GLN A 12 18.58 -15.47 -8.94
N GLU A 13 19.72 -15.16 -8.32
CA GLU A 13 20.01 -13.83 -7.78
C GLU A 13 19.93 -12.74 -8.85
N LEU A 14 20.51 -12.97 -10.02
CA LEU A 14 20.46 -12.02 -11.14
C LEU A 14 19.01 -11.78 -11.60
N LYS A 15 18.21 -12.85 -11.73
CA LYS A 15 16.79 -12.74 -12.11
C LYS A 15 15.99 -11.96 -11.08
N ILE A 16 16.22 -12.19 -9.78
CA ILE A 16 15.58 -11.44 -8.70
C ILE A 16 15.96 -9.97 -8.81
N LYS A 17 17.25 -9.66 -8.94
CA LYS A 17 17.74 -8.29 -9.08
C LYS A 17 17.08 -7.57 -10.26
N MET A 18 17.08 -8.20 -11.44
CA MET A 18 16.46 -7.62 -12.64
C MET A 18 14.94 -7.43 -12.48
N ALA A 19 14.23 -8.38 -11.87
CA ALA A 19 12.80 -8.26 -11.64
C ALA A 19 12.47 -7.10 -10.69
N VAL A 20 13.31 -6.92 -9.67
CA VAL A 20 13.18 -5.88 -8.65
C VAL A 20 13.50 -4.49 -9.23
N GLU A 21 14.58 -4.35 -10.00
CA GLU A 21 14.87 -3.10 -10.74
C GLU A 21 13.79 -2.74 -11.77
N ALA A 22 13.26 -3.74 -12.49
CA ALA A 22 12.16 -3.54 -13.42
C ALA A 22 10.85 -3.18 -12.72
N TYR A 23 10.66 -3.57 -11.46
CA TYR A 23 9.52 -3.14 -10.64
C TYR A 23 9.68 -1.68 -10.23
N GLU A 24 10.87 -1.29 -9.73
CA GLU A 24 11.15 0.11 -9.39
C GLU A 24 10.97 1.04 -10.60
N LYS A 25 11.44 0.64 -11.78
CA LYS A 25 11.26 1.43 -13.02
C LYS A 25 9.80 1.63 -13.43
N ARG A 26 8.90 0.75 -12.99
CA ARG A 26 7.45 0.83 -13.26
C ARG A 26 6.68 1.55 -12.15
N ARG A 27 7.34 1.92 -11.05
CA ARG A 27 6.71 2.71 -9.99
C ARG A 27 6.24 4.06 -10.56
N PRO A 28 4.99 4.47 -10.28
CA PRO A 28 4.52 5.82 -10.62
C PRO A 28 5.19 6.85 -9.69
N ALA A 29 6.36 7.37 -10.09
CA ALA A 29 7.19 8.24 -9.26
C ALA A 29 6.53 9.60 -8.94
N ASP A 30 5.73 10.11 -9.87
CA ASP A 30 5.07 11.41 -9.84
C ASP A 30 3.63 11.36 -9.28
N THR A 31 3.25 10.24 -8.67
CA THR A 31 1.88 10.03 -8.19
C THR A 31 1.88 9.58 -6.74
N VAL A 32 0.94 10.08 -5.93
CA VAL A 32 0.72 9.60 -4.57
C VAL A 32 0.03 8.22 -4.58
N MET A 33 0.52 7.31 -3.75
CA MET A 33 -0.03 5.94 -3.69
C MET A 33 -1.16 5.87 -2.66
N HIS A 34 -2.06 4.88 -2.80
CA HIS A 34 -3.13 4.70 -1.82
C HIS A 34 -2.56 4.27 -0.47
N HIS A 35 -1.69 3.27 -0.45
CA HIS A 35 -1.01 2.79 0.75
C HIS A 35 0.26 2.02 0.36
N TYR A 36 1.09 1.74 1.34
CA TYR A 36 2.34 0.99 1.16
C TYR A 36 2.35 -0.28 2.01
N TRP A 37 3.14 -1.26 1.59
CA TRP A 37 3.49 -2.43 2.40
C TRP A 37 5.00 -2.51 2.53
N VAL A 38 5.49 -2.29 3.75
CA VAL A 38 6.89 -2.46 4.13
C VAL A 38 7.16 -3.94 4.43
N LYS A 39 8.15 -4.50 3.76
CA LYS A 39 8.57 -5.90 3.89
C LYS A 39 10.05 -5.96 4.22
N GLU A 40 10.47 -7.08 4.82
CA GLU A 40 11.89 -7.44 4.96
C GLU A 40 12.71 -6.36 5.70
N ALA A 41 12.09 -5.62 6.62
CA ALA A 41 12.83 -4.71 7.49
C ALA A 41 13.48 -5.50 8.64
N GLY A 42 14.68 -5.11 9.05
CA GLY A 42 15.31 -5.65 10.27
C GLY A 42 14.54 -5.31 11.54
N ASP A 43 13.89 -4.15 11.59
CA ASP A 43 12.97 -3.79 12.67
C ASP A 43 11.58 -4.40 12.39
N PRO A 44 11.11 -5.36 13.19
CA PRO A 44 9.84 -6.03 12.95
C PRO A 44 8.64 -5.09 13.09
N GLU A 45 8.75 -4.01 13.87
CA GLU A 45 7.67 -3.03 14.01
C GLU A 45 7.48 -2.22 12.72
N ALA A 46 8.54 -2.08 11.92
CA ALA A 46 8.47 -1.40 10.63
C ALA A 46 7.72 -2.21 9.57
N ILE A 47 7.60 -3.53 9.71
CA ILE A 47 6.94 -4.41 8.73
C ILE A 47 5.42 -4.28 8.84
N GLY A 48 4.75 -4.09 7.70
CA GLY A 48 3.28 -4.05 7.65
C GLY A 48 2.72 -3.09 6.61
N GLU A 49 1.39 -2.96 6.61
CA GLU A 49 0.66 -2.00 5.77
C GLU A 49 0.69 -0.61 6.41
N TYR A 50 0.96 0.42 5.60
CA TYR A 50 0.99 1.83 5.98
C TYR A 50 -0.10 2.57 5.24
N PHE A 51 -1.14 2.99 5.96
CA PHE A 51 -2.32 3.67 5.41
C PHE A 51 -2.24 5.18 5.62
N PRO A 52 -2.84 5.98 4.72
CA PRO A 52 -2.83 7.43 4.83
C PRO A 52 -3.60 7.84 6.09
N THR A 53 -3.06 8.81 6.81
CA THR A 53 -3.60 9.30 8.08
C THR A 53 -4.66 10.38 7.91
N GLY A 54 -4.75 10.97 6.71
CA GLY A 54 -5.51 12.19 6.46
C GLY A 54 -4.67 13.47 6.60
N ASP A 55 -3.51 13.38 7.25
CA ASP A 55 -2.53 14.46 7.30
C ASP A 55 -1.62 14.44 6.06
N GLU A 56 -1.12 15.61 5.67
CA GLU A 56 -0.16 15.77 4.59
C GLU A 56 1.17 16.31 5.12
N ARG A 57 2.25 15.90 4.46
CA ARG A 57 3.60 16.40 4.74
C ARG A 57 4.39 16.48 3.44
N ASN A 58 4.91 17.67 3.14
CA ASN A 58 5.75 17.91 1.95
C ASN A 58 5.08 17.45 0.64
N GLY A 59 3.79 17.77 0.49
CA GLY A 59 3.00 17.53 -0.74
C GLY A 59 2.51 16.08 -0.92
N VAL A 60 2.67 15.22 0.08
CA VAL A 60 2.20 13.82 0.04
C VAL A 60 1.49 13.46 1.35
N PRO A 61 0.60 12.44 1.34
CA PRO A 61 0.00 11.94 2.57
C PRO A 61 1.06 11.43 3.54
N LEU A 62 0.82 11.65 4.83
CA LEU A 62 1.51 10.93 5.88
C LEU A 62 0.86 9.55 6.03
N TYR A 63 1.66 8.49 5.96
CA TYR A 63 1.17 7.13 6.16
C TYR A 63 1.57 6.59 7.53
N ARG A 64 0.76 5.72 8.10
CA ARG A 64 1.00 5.10 9.41
C ARG A 64 0.63 3.62 9.39
N ASN A 65 1.43 2.80 10.07
CA ASN A 65 1.13 1.40 10.28
C ASN A 65 0.45 1.13 11.64
N GLN A 66 0.07 -0.14 11.84
CA GLN A 66 -0.58 -0.60 13.08
C GLN A 66 0.29 -0.47 14.35
N ASN A 67 1.61 -0.37 14.20
CA ASN A 67 2.55 -0.21 15.31
C ASN A 67 2.83 1.27 15.63
N GLY A 68 2.15 2.20 14.95
CA GLY A 68 2.27 3.63 15.17
C GLY A 68 3.45 4.30 14.44
N LEU A 69 4.24 3.54 13.68
CA LEU A 69 5.33 4.08 12.87
C LEU A 69 4.78 4.82 11.65
N GLY A 70 5.41 5.94 11.33
CA GLY A 70 5.10 6.77 10.16
C GLY A 70 5.99 6.45 8.97
N LEU A 71 5.44 6.60 7.78
CA LEU A 71 6.15 6.71 6.51
C LEU A 71 5.86 8.10 5.95
N SER A 72 6.90 8.93 5.84
CA SER A 72 6.77 10.35 5.47
C SER A 72 7.86 10.79 4.49
N ARG A 73 7.52 11.76 3.65
CA ARG A 73 8.49 12.52 2.85
C ARG A 73 8.98 13.71 3.68
N GLU A 74 10.29 13.87 3.79
CA GLU A 74 10.99 14.84 4.64
C GLU A 74 11.91 15.71 3.79
N ALA A 75 11.89 17.03 4.02
CA ALA A 75 12.81 17.96 3.37
C ALA A 75 14.12 18.05 4.15
N HIS A 76 15.26 18.10 3.45
CA HIS A 76 16.56 18.38 4.07
C HIS A 76 16.94 19.84 3.87
N GLY A 77 17.36 20.52 4.93
CA GLY A 77 17.54 21.98 4.98
C GLY A 77 18.73 22.57 4.21
N SER A 78 19.25 21.91 3.16
CA SER A 78 20.35 22.44 2.37
C SER A 78 20.16 22.16 0.88
N ALA A 79 19.87 23.25 0.13
CA ALA A 79 19.51 23.35 -1.29
C ALA A 79 18.02 23.14 -1.60
N GLU A 80 17.52 23.94 -2.55
CA GLU A 80 16.18 23.84 -3.13
C GLU A 80 15.96 22.39 -3.60
N ASP A 81 14.86 21.80 -3.15
CA ASP A 81 14.24 20.56 -3.65
C ASP A 81 14.83 19.19 -3.28
N ALA A 82 15.66 19.03 -2.24
CA ALA A 82 16.13 17.69 -1.83
C ALA A 82 15.23 17.04 -0.74
N PHE A 83 14.41 16.07 -1.13
CA PHE A 83 13.56 15.28 -0.24
C PHE A 83 14.11 13.89 0.05
N SER A 84 13.57 13.26 1.10
CA SER A 84 13.77 11.84 1.37
C SER A 84 12.52 11.23 1.96
N TRP A 85 12.30 9.96 1.65
CA TRP A 85 11.32 9.15 2.35
C TRP A 85 11.95 8.56 3.60
N VAL A 86 11.20 8.58 4.71
CA VAL A 86 11.65 8.12 6.03
C VAL A 86 10.57 7.23 6.63
N ILE A 87 11.01 6.11 7.21
CA ILE A 87 10.19 5.27 8.10
C ILE A 87 10.69 5.49 9.52
N GLY A 88 9.79 5.77 10.46
CA GLY A 88 10.17 5.87 11.86
C GLY A 88 9.08 6.38 12.79
N SER A 89 9.44 6.55 14.06
CA SER A 89 8.55 7.15 15.05
C SER A 89 8.59 8.68 14.91
N LEU A 90 7.47 9.27 14.51
CA LEU A 90 7.33 10.72 14.41
C LEU A 90 7.27 11.39 15.79
N SER A 91 6.64 10.74 16.77
CA SER A 91 6.56 11.25 18.14
C SER A 91 7.93 11.27 18.79
N ASP A 92 8.69 10.20 18.63
CA ASP A 92 9.98 10.03 19.29
C ASP A 92 11.15 10.55 18.46
N ARG A 93 10.85 11.10 17.27
CA ARG A 93 11.82 11.61 16.28
C ARG A 93 12.94 10.59 16.01
N ARG A 94 12.56 9.31 15.90
CA ARG A 94 13.48 8.20 15.68
C ARG A 94 13.35 7.70 14.23
N PRO A 95 14.21 8.15 13.30
CA PRO A 95 14.24 7.62 11.94
C PRO A 95 14.84 6.21 11.95
N LEU A 96 14.08 5.22 11.49
CA LEU A 96 14.53 3.83 11.37
C LEU A 96 15.26 3.63 10.05
N TYR A 97 14.61 4.01 8.96
CA TYR A 97 15.09 3.85 7.59
C TYR A 97 14.82 5.10 6.77
N GLY A 98 15.60 5.32 5.71
CA GLY A 98 15.25 6.32 4.71
C GLY A 98 15.95 6.17 3.38
N VAL A 99 15.46 6.89 2.39
CA VAL A 99 15.96 6.90 1.02
C VAL A 99 15.80 8.30 0.45
N LYS A 100 16.86 8.81 -0.19
CA LYS A 100 16.80 10.08 -0.91
C LYS A 100 15.96 9.92 -2.16
N SER A 101 14.97 10.78 -2.33
CA SER A 101 14.09 10.79 -3.50
C SER A 101 13.19 12.02 -3.44
N ASP A 102 13.10 12.70 -4.58
CA ASP A 102 12.19 13.83 -4.78
C ASP A 102 10.82 13.37 -5.30
N ASP A 103 10.64 12.06 -5.45
CA ASP A 103 9.42 11.47 -5.96
C ASP A 103 8.25 11.61 -4.98
N LEU A 104 7.03 11.66 -5.51
CA LEU A 104 5.79 11.71 -4.76
C LEU A 104 5.32 10.33 -4.29
N SER A 105 5.94 9.25 -4.79
CA SER A 105 5.81 7.92 -4.20
C SER A 105 7.10 7.45 -3.55
N ALA A 106 6.98 6.67 -2.48
CA ALA A 106 8.13 6.06 -1.83
C ALA A 106 8.85 5.06 -2.77
N PRO A 107 10.18 5.17 -2.94
CA PRO A 107 10.96 4.19 -3.68
C PRO A 107 10.79 2.77 -3.14
N THR A 108 10.77 1.78 -4.03
CA THR A 108 10.62 0.37 -3.64
C THR A 108 11.92 -0.23 -3.09
N LEU A 109 13.05 0.44 -3.33
CA LEU A 109 14.42 0.02 -3.06
C LEU A 109 15.32 1.21 -2.69
N GLY A 110 16.57 0.92 -2.34
CA GLY A 110 17.58 1.96 -2.06
C GLY A 110 17.51 2.52 -0.64
N TRP A 111 16.69 1.92 0.22
CA TRP A 111 16.57 2.27 1.63
C TRP A 111 17.86 1.99 2.38
N GLN A 112 18.17 2.88 3.30
CA GLN A 112 19.30 2.78 4.22
C GLN A 112 18.78 2.74 5.64
N ALA A 113 19.37 1.89 6.47
CA ALA A 113 19.11 1.87 7.90
C ALA A 113 19.86 3.02 8.60
N PHE A 114 19.20 3.68 9.54
CA PHE A 114 19.80 4.71 10.39
C PHE A 114 19.95 4.22 11.82
N THR A 115 18.81 4.00 12.50
CA THR A 115 18.76 3.52 13.89
C THR A 115 18.21 2.11 14.02
N ALA A 116 17.65 1.57 12.94
CA ALA A 116 17.15 0.21 12.88
C ALA A 116 18.25 -0.78 12.44
N PRO A 117 18.13 -2.07 12.78
CA PRO A 117 19.03 -3.09 12.27
C PRO A 117 18.76 -3.38 10.79
N ASP A 118 19.77 -3.98 10.14
CA ASP A 118 19.62 -4.63 8.85
C ASP A 118 18.64 -5.82 8.91
N PRO A 119 18.00 -6.18 7.78
CA PRO A 119 18.12 -5.55 6.47
C PRO A 119 17.29 -4.27 6.31
N ALA A 120 17.67 -3.45 5.33
CA ALA A 120 16.84 -2.34 4.87
C ALA A 120 15.54 -2.86 4.24
N PRO A 121 14.43 -2.13 4.39
CA PRO A 121 13.13 -2.58 3.93
C PRO A 121 13.02 -2.63 2.40
N VAL A 122 12.14 -3.50 1.93
CA VAL A 122 11.59 -3.48 0.58
C VAL A 122 10.18 -2.93 0.65
N ILE A 123 9.90 -1.90 -0.16
CA ILE A 123 8.58 -1.28 -0.20
C ILE A 123 7.78 -1.83 -1.38
N ARG A 124 6.52 -2.11 -1.14
CA ARG A 124 5.49 -2.30 -2.17
C ARG A 124 4.47 -1.19 -2.03
N TYR A 125 3.89 -0.80 -3.16
CA TYR A 125 2.85 0.21 -3.20
C TYR A 125 1.58 -0.40 -3.78
N TYR A 126 0.47 0.24 -3.46
CA TYR A 126 -0.81 -0.04 -4.07
C TYR A 126 -1.35 1.23 -4.69
N THR A 127 -1.61 1.17 -6.00
CA THR A 127 -2.46 2.17 -6.63
C THR A 127 -3.88 2.09 -6.06
N LYS A 128 -4.70 3.11 -6.31
CA LYS A 128 -6.11 3.11 -5.90
C LYS A 128 -6.86 1.88 -6.41
N VAL A 129 -6.61 1.48 -7.66
CA VAL A 129 -7.25 0.33 -8.32
C VAL A 129 -6.79 -1.00 -7.69
N GLU A 130 -5.49 -1.16 -7.46
CA GLU A 130 -4.96 -2.37 -6.82
C GLU A 130 -5.40 -2.51 -5.36
N ALA A 131 -5.48 -1.40 -4.63
CA ALA A 131 -5.99 -1.36 -3.26
C ALA A 131 -7.47 -1.79 -3.23
N ALA A 132 -8.31 -1.20 -4.08
CA ALA A 132 -9.72 -1.55 -4.17
C ALA A 132 -9.94 -3.02 -4.52
N ARG A 133 -9.16 -3.56 -5.46
CA ARG A 133 -9.18 -4.98 -5.79
C ARG A 133 -8.80 -5.85 -4.59
N THR A 134 -7.75 -5.47 -3.86
CA THR A 134 -7.31 -6.22 -2.67
C THR A 134 -8.39 -6.24 -1.59
N PHE A 135 -9.03 -5.10 -1.32
CA PHE A 135 -10.15 -5.03 -0.38
C PHE A 135 -11.39 -5.78 -0.87
N LYS A 136 -11.71 -5.73 -2.16
CA LYS A 136 -12.76 -6.58 -2.76
C LYS A 136 -12.50 -8.05 -2.47
N ASP A 137 -11.28 -8.53 -2.70
CA ASP A 137 -10.93 -9.94 -2.49
C ASP A 137 -11.04 -10.34 -1.01
N ARG A 138 -10.67 -9.44 -0.07
CA ARG A 138 -10.92 -9.62 1.37
C ARG A 138 -12.42 -9.68 1.68
N GLY A 139 -13.22 -8.80 1.07
CA GLY A 139 -14.68 -8.78 1.19
C GLY A 139 -15.34 -10.06 0.66
N ASN A 140 -14.95 -10.53 -0.53
CA ASN A 140 -15.43 -11.77 -1.12
C ASN A 140 -15.13 -12.98 -0.23
N ARG A 141 -13.94 -13.03 0.36
CA ARG A 141 -13.56 -14.09 1.30
C ARG A 141 -14.41 -14.06 2.57
N ALA A 142 -14.62 -12.88 3.15
CA ALA A 142 -15.46 -12.71 4.34
C ALA A 142 -16.93 -13.08 4.05
N PHE A 143 -17.44 -12.67 2.88
CA PHE A 143 -18.78 -13.02 2.41
C PHE A 143 -18.95 -14.53 2.28
N GLY A 144 -18.00 -15.23 1.64
CA GLY A 144 -18.02 -16.70 1.55
C GLY A 144 -17.99 -17.40 2.92
N GLN A 145 -17.43 -16.75 3.94
CA GLN A 145 -17.40 -17.24 5.33
C GLN A 145 -18.63 -16.81 6.15
N ARG A 146 -19.62 -16.15 5.53
CA ARG A 146 -20.80 -15.60 6.21
C ARG A 146 -20.50 -14.55 7.28
N LYS A 147 -19.34 -13.89 7.19
CA LYS A 147 -18.96 -12.77 8.05
C LYS A 147 -19.41 -11.47 7.40
N TRP A 148 -20.70 -11.20 7.45
CA TRP A 148 -21.33 -10.14 6.67
C TRP A 148 -20.84 -8.74 7.06
N GLN A 149 -20.65 -8.48 8.35
CA GLN A 149 -20.11 -7.21 8.84
C GLN A 149 -18.69 -6.97 8.34
N ASP A 150 -17.84 -8.00 8.38
CA ASP A 150 -16.47 -7.92 7.85
C ASP A 150 -16.49 -7.66 6.33
N ALA A 151 -17.37 -8.37 5.60
CA ALA A 151 -17.51 -8.20 4.15
C ALA A 151 -17.95 -6.77 3.79
N GLU A 152 -18.96 -6.23 4.47
CA GLU A 152 -19.42 -4.85 4.26
C GLU A 152 -18.30 -3.84 4.53
N SER A 153 -17.56 -4.03 5.62
CA SER A 153 -16.42 -3.19 5.97
C SER A 153 -15.37 -3.20 4.85
N TRP A 154 -15.00 -4.38 4.35
CA TRP A 154 -14.01 -4.50 3.27
C TRP A 154 -14.49 -3.90 1.95
N TYR A 155 -15.73 -4.14 1.52
CA TYR A 155 -16.25 -3.50 0.30
C TYR A 155 -16.34 -1.98 0.45
N SER A 156 -16.67 -1.49 1.64
CA SER A 156 -16.67 -0.05 1.93
C SER A 156 -15.27 0.56 1.87
N GLN A 157 -14.24 -0.15 2.33
CA GLN A 157 -12.85 0.27 2.16
C GLN A 157 -12.43 0.26 0.67
N ALA A 158 -12.88 -0.73 -0.10
CA ALA A 158 -12.61 -0.78 -1.54
C ALA A 158 -13.17 0.45 -2.27
N LEU A 159 -14.41 0.86 -1.97
CA LEU A 159 -15.04 2.05 -2.55
C LEU A 159 -14.34 3.35 -2.12
N LYS A 160 -13.87 3.43 -0.87
CA LYS A 160 -13.11 4.58 -0.34
C LYS A 160 -11.72 4.75 -0.97
N CYS A 161 -11.21 3.77 -1.71
CA CYS A 161 -9.93 3.91 -2.40
C CYS A 161 -9.96 5.01 -3.48
N GLY A 162 -11.14 5.47 -3.90
CA GLY A 162 -11.29 6.62 -4.80
C GLY A 162 -10.83 6.33 -6.23
N MET A 163 -11.07 5.10 -6.71
CA MET A 163 -10.88 4.76 -8.13
C MET A 163 -11.73 5.68 -9.00
N GLU A 164 -11.20 6.13 -10.13
CA GLU A 164 -11.94 6.94 -11.10
C GLU A 164 -13.11 6.12 -11.65
N GLN A 165 -14.34 6.55 -11.37
CA GLN A 165 -15.56 5.79 -11.65
C GLN A 165 -15.75 5.58 -13.16
N GLN A 166 -15.49 6.60 -13.98
CA GLN A 166 -15.67 6.48 -15.43
C GLN A 166 -14.69 5.48 -16.06
N GLU A 167 -13.45 5.46 -15.60
CA GLU A 167 -12.43 4.55 -16.12
C GLU A 167 -12.59 3.11 -15.58
N ASN A 168 -13.18 2.97 -14.39
CA ASN A 168 -13.30 1.69 -13.68
C ASN A 168 -14.76 1.29 -13.43
N ALA A 169 -15.68 1.71 -14.31
CA ALA A 169 -17.13 1.61 -14.09
C ALA A 169 -17.58 0.18 -13.75
N GLU A 170 -17.10 -0.83 -14.48
CA GLU A 170 -17.43 -2.23 -14.21
C GLU A 170 -16.96 -2.70 -12.82
N SER A 171 -15.75 -2.31 -12.43
CA SER A 171 -15.20 -2.66 -11.11
C SER A 171 -15.93 -1.95 -9.99
N TYR A 172 -16.35 -0.70 -10.22
CA TYR A 172 -17.12 0.11 -9.28
C TYR A 172 -18.53 -0.46 -9.08
N ALA A 173 -19.26 -0.73 -10.17
CA ALA A 173 -20.60 -1.32 -10.14
C ALA A 173 -20.59 -2.71 -9.46
N LEU A 174 -19.56 -3.53 -9.71
CA LEU A 174 -19.43 -4.83 -9.04
C LEU A 174 -19.20 -4.69 -7.53
N LEU A 175 -18.43 -3.70 -7.09
CA LEU A 175 -18.24 -3.43 -5.66
C LEU A 175 -19.55 -3.03 -4.98
N LEU A 176 -20.32 -2.14 -5.60
CA LEU A 176 -21.62 -1.73 -5.12
C LEU A 176 -22.60 -2.91 -5.09
N SER A 177 -22.66 -3.70 -6.16
CA SER A 177 -23.50 -4.90 -6.21
C SER A 177 -23.17 -5.90 -5.09
N ASN A 178 -21.88 -6.17 -4.86
CA ASN A 178 -21.43 -7.05 -3.79
C ASN A 178 -21.76 -6.49 -2.39
N ARG A 179 -21.61 -5.18 -2.19
CA ARG A 179 -21.97 -4.53 -0.92
C ARG A 179 -23.48 -4.50 -0.70
N SER A 180 -24.26 -4.27 -1.75
CA SER A 180 -25.73 -4.32 -1.75
C SER A 180 -26.24 -5.68 -1.28
N GLU A 181 -25.76 -6.77 -1.91
CA GLU A 181 -26.09 -8.13 -1.50
C GLU A 181 -25.66 -8.41 -0.04
N THR A 182 -24.50 -7.91 0.38
CA THR A 182 -24.04 -8.05 1.77
C THR A 182 -24.97 -7.33 2.75
N ARG A 183 -25.42 -6.12 2.42
CA ARG A 183 -26.37 -5.34 3.22
C ARG A 183 -27.75 -5.99 3.28
N MET A 184 -28.20 -6.65 2.21
CA MET A 184 -29.39 -7.50 2.25
C MET A 184 -29.25 -8.62 3.28
N ARG A 185 -28.09 -9.27 3.39
CA ARG A 185 -27.82 -10.29 4.43
C ARG A 185 -27.81 -9.71 5.85
N LEU A 186 -27.45 -8.44 5.99
CA LEU A 186 -27.49 -7.69 7.25
C LEU A 186 -28.86 -7.09 7.57
N GLN A 187 -29.86 -7.25 6.70
CA GLN A 187 -31.18 -6.61 6.78
C GLN A 187 -31.15 -5.07 6.71
N ASP A 188 -30.05 -4.50 6.22
CA ASP A 188 -29.98 -3.09 5.84
C ASP A 188 -30.53 -2.91 4.42
N PHE A 189 -31.85 -3.00 4.30
CA PHE A 189 -32.53 -2.91 3.00
C PHE A 189 -32.40 -1.54 2.36
N ARG A 190 -32.25 -0.48 3.17
CA ARG A 190 -32.08 0.88 2.66
C ARG A 190 -30.70 1.03 2.03
N GLY A 191 -29.63 0.67 2.76
CA GLY A 191 -28.29 0.74 2.21
C GLY A 191 -28.06 -0.21 1.03
N ALA A 192 -28.81 -1.33 0.96
CA ALA A 192 -28.78 -2.21 -0.20
C ALA A 192 -29.43 -1.57 -1.45
N ALA A 193 -30.57 -0.88 -1.28
CA ALA A 193 -31.22 -0.15 -2.36
C ALA A 193 -30.37 1.01 -2.86
N ASP A 194 -29.80 1.80 -1.95
CA ASP A 194 -28.90 2.92 -2.29
C ASP A 194 -27.71 2.42 -3.14
N ASP A 195 -27.10 1.28 -2.77
CA ASP A 195 -26.00 0.68 -3.53
C ASP A 195 -26.44 0.15 -4.92
N ALA A 196 -27.66 -0.37 -5.03
CA ALA A 196 -28.18 -0.90 -6.30
C ALA A 196 -28.53 0.22 -7.29
N ASP A 197 -29.07 1.33 -6.78
CA ASP A 197 -29.36 2.53 -7.56
C ASP A 197 -28.07 3.18 -8.06
N GLU A 198 -27.02 3.23 -7.23
CA GLU A 198 -25.72 3.77 -7.62
C GLU A 198 -24.97 2.87 -8.63
N ALA A 199 -25.27 1.57 -8.67
CA ALA A 199 -24.62 0.61 -9.57
C ALA A 199 -25.21 0.58 -11.00
N SER A 200 -26.36 1.23 -11.23
CA SER A 200 -27.14 1.20 -12.48
C SER A 200 -26.76 2.34 -13.43
#